data_AF-A0A9W4X374-F1
#
_entry.id   AF-A0A9W4X374-F1
#
_cell.length_a   1.000
_cell.length_b   1.000
_cell.length_c   1.000
_cell.angle_alpha   90.00
_cell.angle_beta   90.00
_cell.angle_gamma   90.00
#
_symmetry.space_group_name_H-M   'P 1'
#
loop_
_entity.id
_entity.type
_entity.pdbx_description
1 polymer ?
#
loop_
_entity_poly.entity_id
_entity_poly.type
_entity_poly.pdbx_seq_one_letter_code
_entity_poly.pdbx_strand_id
1 'polypeptide(L)'
;MSAYFWAWRYLGVNPLILDQYNEEVTSLAILRAHAVEALNLDLSQLVILENRIKAHIDGLSAADLKGLNLLLEQLGTSALSAAVLAFQMGRSAALFTISNSVYTYFDDERYFIVWISYAD
;
A
#
# COMPACT_ATOMS: atom_id res chain seq x y z
N MET A 1 7.02 -15.58 -9.00
CA MET A 1 6.93 -14.45 -9.95
C MET A 1 5.57 -14.52 -10.63
N SER A 2 4.69 -13.55 -10.39
CA SER A 2 3.31 -13.57 -10.93
C SER A 2 3.25 -12.93 -12.33
N ALA A 3 2.21 -13.26 -13.11
CA ALA A 3 2.00 -12.76 -14.47
C ALA A 3 1.96 -11.22 -14.57
N TYR A 4 1.62 -10.54 -13.46
CA TYR A 4 1.59 -9.08 -13.38
C TYR A 4 2.99 -8.45 -13.50
N PHE A 5 4.04 -9.15 -13.07
CA PHE A 5 5.43 -8.67 -13.16
C PHE A 5 5.87 -8.40 -14.62
N TRP A 6 5.40 -9.22 -15.57
CA TRP A 6 5.75 -9.08 -16.99
C TRP A 6 4.96 -7.98 -17.70
N ALA A 7 3.70 -7.74 -17.33
CA ALA A 7 2.87 -6.71 -17.95
C ALA A 7 3.42 -5.29 -17.70
N TRP A 8 3.92 -5.03 -16.49
CA TRP A 8 4.46 -3.72 -16.09
C TRP A 8 5.78 -3.37 -16.77
N ARG A 9 6.67 -4.35 -16.97
CA ARG A 9 7.97 -4.11 -17.58
C ARG A 9 7.91 -3.72 -19.06
N TYR A 10 6.83 -4.08 -19.76
CA TYR A 10 6.68 -3.83 -21.20
C TYR A 10 5.74 -2.68 -21.56
N LEU A 11 4.76 -2.32 -20.71
CA LEU A 11 3.74 -1.30 -21.02
C LEU A 11 3.94 0.04 -20.30
N GLY A 12 4.86 0.11 -19.34
CA GLY A 12 5.03 1.28 -18.48
C GLY A 12 3.93 1.40 -17.42
N VAL A 13 4.15 2.29 -16.44
CA VAL A 13 3.16 2.55 -15.35
C VAL A 13 1.86 3.09 -15.95
N ASN A 14 0.78 2.31 -15.81
CA ASN A 14 -0.58 2.69 -16.18
C ASN A 14 -1.32 3.24 -14.94
N PRO A 15 -1.75 4.51 -14.94
CA PRO A 15 -2.43 5.12 -13.80
C PRO A 15 -3.66 4.35 -13.32
N LEU A 16 -4.48 3.80 -14.22
CA LEU A 16 -5.68 3.03 -13.84
C LEU A 16 -5.33 1.76 -13.05
N ILE A 17 -4.23 1.10 -13.41
CA ILE A 17 -3.79 -0.11 -12.73
C ILE A 17 -3.13 0.27 -11.39
N LEU A 18 -2.38 1.37 -11.36
CA LEU A 18 -1.78 1.90 -10.13
C LEU A 18 -2.87 2.27 -9.10
N ASP A 19 -3.94 2.94 -9.56
CA ASP A 19 -5.09 3.30 -8.73
C ASP A 19 -5.78 2.05 -8.18
N GLN A 20 -5.97 1.02 -9.01
CA GLN A 20 -6.53 -0.26 -8.56
C GLN A 20 -5.67 -0.92 -7.46
N TYR A 21 -4.35 -0.97 -7.63
CA TYR A 21 -3.46 -1.51 -6.60
C TYR A 21 -3.49 -0.67 -5.34
N ASN A 22 -3.58 0.65 -5.46
CA ASN A 22 -3.69 1.56 -4.32
C ASN A 22 -4.97 1.33 -3.52
N GLU A 23 -6.11 1.24 -4.21
CA GLU A 23 -7.42 0.97 -3.60
C GLU A 23 -7.42 -0.39 -2.89
N GLU A 24 -6.85 -1.42 -3.51
CA GLU A 24 -6.85 -2.76 -2.96
C GLU A 24 -5.89 -2.90 -1.77
N VAL A 25 -4.69 -2.32 -1.81
CA VAL A 25 -3.77 -2.27 -0.65
C VAL A 25 -4.42 -1.54 0.52
N THR A 26 -5.02 -0.38 0.26
CA THR A 26 -5.70 0.40 1.30
C THR A 26 -6.84 -0.39 1.90
N SER A 27 -7.73 -0.94 1.08
CA SER A 27 -8.91 -1.69 1.53
C SER A 27 -8.52 -2.95 2.33
N LEU A 28 -7.52 -3.71 1.88
CA LEU A 28 -7.09 -4.93 2.56
C LEU A 28 -6.33 -4.63 3.86
N ALA A 29 -5.57 -3.53 3.91
CA ALA A 29 -4.89 -3.08 5.13
C ALA A 29 -5.90 -2.63 6.20
N ILE A 30 -6.96 -1.92 5.80
CA ILE A 30 -8.10 -1.58 6.65
C ILE A 30 -8.78 -2.85 7.15
N LEU A 31 -9.05 -3.81 6.25
CA LEU A 31 -9.64 -5.09 6.61
C LEU A 31 -8.80 -5.84 7.64
N ARG A 32 -7.46 -5.82 7.50
CA ARG A 32 -6.52 -6.43 8.44
C ARG A 32 -6.55 -5.75 9.82
N ALA A 33 -6.60 -4.41 9.87
CA ALA A 33 -6.76 -3.67 11.13
C ALA A 33 -8.02 -4.05 11.89
N HIS A 34 -9.11 -4.36 11.17
CA HIS A 34 -10.40 -4.73 11.76
C HIS A 34 -10.65 -6.24 11.83
N ALA A 35 -9.76 -7.06 11.29
CA ALA A 35 -9.98 -8.49 11.04
C ALA A 35 -10.22 -9.31 12.31
N VAL A 36 -9.46 -9.00 13.37
CA VAL A 36 -9.46 -9.82 14.59
C VAL A 36 -10.66 -9.50 15.48
N GLU A 37 -11.05 -8.23 15.59
CA GLU A 37 -12.15 -7.81 16.49
C GLU A 37 -13.51 -7.72 15.79
N ALA A 38 -13.58 -7.30 14.52
CA ALA A 38 -14.85 -7.02 13.85
C ALA A 38 -15.34 -8.18 12.96
N LEU A 39 -14.42 -9.03 12.47
CA LEU A 39 -14.73 -10.02 11.43
C LEU A 39 -14.54 -11.47 11.86
N ASN A 40 -14.04 -11.73 13.08
CA ASN A 40 -13.74 -13.09 13.58
C ASN A 40 -12.98 -13.95 12.57
N LEU A 41 -12.03 -13.35 11.82
CA LEU A 41 -11.24 -14.11 10.85
C LEU A 41 -10.35 -15.11 11.58
N ASP A 42 -10.32 -16.35 11.09
CA ASP A 42 -9.38 -17.35 11.59
C ASP A 42 -7.96 -17.13 11.02
N LEU A 43 -6.98 -17.85 11.57
CA LEU A 43 -5.58 -17.74 11.16
C LEU A 43 -5.37 -18.05 9.67
N SER A 44 -6.15 -18.96 9.09
CA SER A 44 -6.02 -19.31 7.67
C SER A 44 -6.51 -18.18 6.76
N GLN A 45 -7.58 -17.50 7.17
CA GLN A 45 -8.12 -16.33 6.48
C GLN A 45 -7.19 -15.12 6.59
N LEU A 46 -6.54 -14.93 7.74
CA LEU A 46 -5.50 -13.91 7.91
C LEU A 46 -4.30 -14.15 6.99
N VAL A 47 -3.85 -15.40 6.86
CA VAL A 47 -2.75 -15.75 5.93
C VAL A 47 -3.13 -15.47 4.47
N ILE A 48 -4.37 -15.75 4.07
CA ILE A 48 -4.86 -15.42 2.72
C ILE A 48 -4.87 -13.90 2.51
N LEU A 49 -5.33 -13.14 3.51
CA LEU A 49 -5.37 -11.69 3.48
C LEU A 49 -3.95 -11.09 3.35
N GLU A 50 -2.99 -11.56 4.15
CA GLU A 50 -1.59 -11.13 4.08
C GLU A 50 -0.95 -11.45 2.72
N ASN A 51 -1.21 -12.65 2.17
CA ASN A 51 -0.72 -13.03 0.84
C ASN A 51 -1.27 -12.12 -0.27
N ARG A 52 -2.55 -11.71 -0.18
CA ARG A 52 -3.14 -10.76 -1.12
C ARG A 52 -2.48 -9.40 -0.99
N ILE A 53 -2.37 -8.87 0.23
CA ILE A 53 -1.70 -7.58 0.47
C ILE A 53 -0.30 -7.60 -0.12
N LYS A 54 0.49 -8.66 0.15
CA LYS A 54 1.83 -8.82 -0.40
C LYS A 54 1.84 -8.80 -1.93
N ALA A 55 0.91 -9.50 -2.58
CA ALA A 55 0.83 -9.53 -4.05
C ALA A 55 0.52 -8.16 -4.66
N HIS A 56 -0.31 -7.34 -4.01
CA HIS A 56 -0.62 -5.99 -4.48
C HIS A 56 0.53 -5.02 -4.20
N ILE A 57 1.20 -5.15 -3.06
CA ILE A 57 2.44 -4.43 -2.76
C ILE A 57 3.51 -4.75 -3.80
N ASP A 58 3.73 -6.03 -4.14
CA ASP A 58 4.68 -6.43 -5.19
C ASP A 58 4.33 -5.80 -6.55
N GLY A 59 3.03 -5.63 -6.84
CA GLY A 59 2.53 -4.89 -8.00
C GLY A 59 2.87 -3.40 -7.95
N LEU A 60 2.69 -2.76 -6.80
CA LEU A 60 3.12 -1.37 -6.58
C LEU A 60 4.64 -1.21 -6.70
N SER A 61 5.43 -2.14 -6.16
CA SER A 61 6.90 -2.12 -6.27
C SER A 61 7.37 -2.14 -7.72
N ALA A 62 6.65 -2.83 -8.61
CA ALA A 62 6.95 -2.85 -10.04
C ALA A 62 6.74 -1.49 -10.72
N ALA A 63 6.00 -0.56 -10.09
CA ALA A 63 5.79 0.79 -10.58
C ALA A 63 7.00 1.73 -10.35
N ASP A 64 7.90 1.36 -9.42
CA ASP A 64 9.15 2.07 -9.11
C ASP A 64 8.91 3.59 -8.84
N LEU A 65 9.93 4.43 -9.06
CA LEU A 65 9.88 5.88 -8.80
C LEU A 65 8.74 6.59 -9.52
N LYS A 66 8.37 6.11 -10.71
CA LYS A 66 7.27 6.69 -11.49
C LYS A 66 5.94 6.45 -10.78
N GLY A 67 5.72 5.25 -10.25
CA GLY A 67 4.55 4.95 -9.44
C GLY A 67 4.53 5.76 -8.15
N LEU A 68 5.67 5.88 -7.47
CA LEU A 68 5.77 6.67 -6.25
C LEU A 68 5.39 8.14 -6.49
N ASN A 69 5.90 8.76 -7.55
CA ASN A 69 5.56 10.15 -7.87
C ASN A 69 4.05 10.35 -8.13
N LEU A 70 3.43 9.42 -8.88
CA LEU A 70 1.99 9.47 -9.14
C LEU A 70 1.17 9.29 -7.86
N LEU A 71 1.58 8.40 -6.95
CA LEU A 71 0.93 8.25 -5.65
C LEU A 71 1.11 9.52 -4.81
N LEU A 72 2.29 10.15 -4.82
CA LEU A 72 2.54 11.40 -4.08
C LEU A 72 1.67 12.57 -4.56
N GLU A 73 1.30 12.61 -5.85
CA GLU A 73 0.34 13.59 -6.39
C GLU A 73 -1.08 13.39 -5.83
N GLN A 74 -1.39 12.21 -5.30
CA GLN A 74 -2.73 11.83 -4.80
C GLN A 74 -2.73 11.49 -3.30
N LEU A 75 -1.80 12.04 -2.51
CA LEU A 75 -1.53 11.65 -1.11
C LEU A 75 -2.75 11.42 -0.24
N GLY A 76 -3.83 12.19 -0.40
CA GLY A 76 -5.06 12.01 0.38
C GLY A 76 -5.66 10.61 0.28
N THR A 77 -5.75 10.04 -0.92
CA THR A 77 -6.33 8.71 -1.17
C THR A 77 -5.27 7.61 -1.32
N SER A 78 -3.99 7.97 -1.37
CA SER A 78 -2.89 7.06 -1.68
C SER A 78 -1.83 6.94 -0.59
N ALA A 79 -1.97 7.66 0.54
CA ALA A 79 -0.93 7.80 1.55
C ALA A 79 -0.34 6.46 2.02
N LEU A 80 -1.16 5.42 2.21
CA LEU A 80 -0.67 4.11 2.63
C LEU A 80 0.20 3.44 1.55
N SER A 81 -0.26 3.44 0.30
CA SER A 81 0.49 2.85 -0.81
C SER A 81 1.75 3.64 -1.13
N ALA A 82 1.67 4.97 -1.08
CA ALA A 82 2.83 5.86 -1.22
C ALA A 82 3.89 5.59 -0.15
N ALA A 83 3.45 5.37 1.09
CA ALA A 83 4.32 5.03 2.20
C ALA A 83 5.01 3.68 2.04
N VAL A 84 4.24 2.63 1.74
CA VAL A 84 4.79 1.29 1.54
C VAL A 84 5.84 1.32 0.43
N LEU A 85 5.54 1.98 -0.68
CA LEU A 85 6.47 2.09 -1.80
C LEU A 85 7.71 2.94 -1.45
N ALA A 86 7.53 4.09 -0.78
CA ALA A 86 8.64 4.92 -0.32
C ALA A 86 9.57 4.17 0.66
N PHE A 87 9.00 3.36 1.55
CA PHE A 87 9.73 2.52 2.49
C PHE A 87 10.55 1.45 1.79
N GLN A 88 9.93 0.64 0.93
CA GLN A 88 10.62 -0.41 0.16
C GLN A 88 11.78 0.12 -0.69
N MET A 89 11.64 1.37 -1.16
CA MET A 89 12.64 2.03 -1.99
C MET A 89 13.70 2.81 -1.18
N GLY A 90 13.63 2.81 0.15
CA GLY A 90 14.55 3.55 1.02
C GLY A 90 14.47 5.08 0.86
N ARG A 91 13.30 5.62 0.52
CA ARG A 91 13.09 7.05 0.21
C ARG A 91 12.64 7.82 1.46
N SER A 92 13.58 8.05 2.37
CA SER A 92 13.33 8.77 3.64
C SER A 92 12.71 10.17 3.46
N ALA A 93 13.08 10.91 2.42
CA ALA A 93 12.47 12.21 2.12
C ALA A 93 10.98 12.09 1.74
N ALA A 94 10.62 11.08 0.95
CA ALA A 94 9.22 10.82 0.61
C ALA A 94 8.44 10.37 1.85
N LEU A 95 9.02 9.51 2.69
CA LEU A 95 8.40 9.12 3.97
C LEU A 95 8.14 10.32 4.88
N PHE A 96 9.07 11.28 4.94
CA PHE A 96 8.87 12.53 5.69
C PHE A 96 7.74 13.39 5.13
N THR A 97 7.64 13.49 3.79
CA THR A 97 6.51 14.19 3.13
C THR A 97 5.18 13.50 3.45
N ILE A 98 5.13 12.17 3.37
CA ILE A 98 3.93 11.38 3.64
C ILE A 98 3.52 11.47 5.11
N SER A 99 4.47 11.39 6.05
CA SER A 99 4.14 11.50 7.49
C SER A 99 3.51 12.85 7.82
N ASN A 100 3.98 13.93 7.20
CA ASN A 100 3.39 15.26 7.38
C ASN A 100 1.98 15.40 6.77
N SER A 101 1.61 14.57 5.78
CA SER A 101 0.25 14.56 5.19
C SER A 101 -0.71 13.57 5.86
N VAL A 102 -0.19 12.51 6.47
CA VAL A 102 -0.97 11.44 7.13
C VAL A 102 -1.69 11.96 8.38
N TYR A 103 -1.07 12.89 9.13
CA TYR A 103 -1.70 13.57 10.27
C TYR A 103 -2.99 14.34 9.91
N THR A 104 -3.20 14.61 8.63
CA THR A 104 -4.34 15.38 8.13
C THR A 104 -5.47 14.52 7.56
N TYR A 105 -5.22 13.24 7.28
CA TYR A 105 -6.13 12.37 6.51
C TYR A 105 -6.64 11.13 7.26
N PHE A 106 -5.87 10.61 8.22
CA PHE A 106 -6.29 9.46 9.01
C PHE A 106 -6.82 9.93 10.36
N ASP A 107 -8.13 9.92 10.50
CA ASP A 107 -8.86 10.28 11.73
C ASP A 107 -8.70 9.22 12.85
N ASP A 108 -7.89 8.17 12.62
CA ASP A 108 -7.75 7.03 13.52
C ASP A 108 -6.29 6.53 13.58
N GLU A 109 -5.74 6.49 14.80
CA GLU A 109 -4.38 6.04 15.14
C GLU A 109 -4.12 4.59 14.71
N ARG A 110 -5.18 3.78 14.52
CA ARG A 110 -5.08 2.39 14.05
C ARG A 110 -4.51 2.28 12.64
N TYR A 111 -4.72 3.27 11.79
CA TYR A 111 -4.12 3.31 10.45
C TYR A 111 -2.62 3.59 10.50
N PHE A 112 -2.18 4.38 11.48
CA PHE A 112 -0.76 4.59 11.75
C PHE A 112 -0.09 3.30 12.21
N ILE A 113 -0.73 2.51 13.09
CA ILE A 113 -0.21 1.20 13.55
C ILE A 113 -0.06 0.20 12.38
N VAL A 114 -1.04 0.13 11.48
CA VAL A 114 -0.92 -0.71 10.28
C VAL A 114 0.24 -0.24 9.41
N TRP A 115 0.39 1.08 9.22
CA TRP A 115 1.50 1.68 8.48
C TRP A 115 2.87 1.28 9.06
N ILE A 116 3.11 1.40 10.37
CA ILE A 116 4.38 0.98 10.99
C ILE A 116 4.58 -0.53 10.90
N SER A 117 3.52 -1.34 10.94
CA SER A 117 3.63 -2.81 10.85
C SER A 117 4.13 -3.34 9.49
N TYR A 118 4.10 -2.50 8.45
CA TYR A 118 4.70 -2.79 7.14
C TYR A 118 6.10 -2.19 6.98
N ALA A 119 6.56 -1.36 7.93
CA ALA A 119 7.85 -0.71 7.92
C ALA A 119 8.91 -1.43 8.81
N ASP A 120 8.56 -2.58 9.38
CA ASP A 120 9.46 -3.54 10.05
C ASP A 120 9.69 -4.77 9.14
#